data_AF-A0A440AQG5-F1
#
_entry.id   AF-A0A440AQG5-F1
#
_cell.length_a   1.000
_cell.length_b   1.000
_cell.length_c   1.000
_cell.angle_alpha   90.00
_cell.angle_beta   90.00
_cell.angle_gamma   90.00
#
_symmetry.space_group_name_H-M   'P 1'
#
loop_
_entity.id
_entity.type
_entity.pdbx_description
1 polymer ?
#
loop_
_entity_poly.entity_id
_entity_poly.type
_entity_poly.pdbx_seq_one_letter_code
_entity_poly.pdbx_strand_id
1 'polypeptide(L)'
;SAADIAKAKASHTLIEQSATNIHFPNPRADEESYIKRFGLTVKEFNFIKNTPPEKRTFLVKHGNDSVIARLDLSSMPDMVKVLSGRKKTIEECAALREKYGDEPENWLAEFCGWEKGQ
;
A
#
# COMPACT_ATOMS: atom_id res chain seq x y z
N SER A 1 -5.96 -2.56 -10.94
CA SER A 1 -6.50 -3.55 -9.99
C SER A 1 -6.07 -4.96 -10.39
N ALA A 2 -6.29 -6.00 -9.58
CA ALA A 2 -5.95 -7.38 -9.96
C ALA A 2 -6.64 -7.79 -11.28
N ALA A 3 -7.91 -7.43 -11.47
CA ALA A 3 -8.64 -7.67 -12.70
C ALA A 3 -8.04 -6.93 -13.91
N ASP A 4 -7.55 -5.70 -13.72
CA ASP A 4 -6.93 -4.94 -14.82
C ASP A 4 -5.59 -5.57 -15.23
N ILE A 5 -4.78 -6.00 -14.26
CA ILE A 5 -3.51 -6.68 -14.51
C ILE A 5 -3.78 -8.02 -15.23
N ALA A 6 -4.77 -8.78 -14.77
CA ALA A 6 -5.17 -10.05 -15.38
C ALA A 6 -5.61 -9.90 -16.85
N LYS A 7 -6.25 -8.77 -17.20
CA LYS A 7 -6.73 -8.48 -18.57
C LYS A 7 -5.70 -7.76 -19.45
N ALA A 8 -4.58 -7.31 -18.88
CA ALA A 8 -3.57 -6.57 -19.64
C ALA A 8 -2.92 -7.46 -20.71
N LYS A 9 -2.53 -6.86 -21.84
CA LYS A 9 -1.79 -7.56 -22.91
C LYS A 9 -0.48 -8.18 -22.41
N ALA A 10 0.17 -7.52 -21.46
CA ALA A 10 1.41 -7.98 -20.83
C ALA A 10 1.17 -8.75 -19.52
N SER A 11 -0.05 -9.21 -19.25
CA SER A 11 -0.44 -9.87 -17.99
C SER A 11 0.48 -11.03 -17.62
N HIS A 12 0.78 -11.92 -18.57
CA HIS A 12 1.66 -13.07 -18.36
C HIS A 12 3.03 -12.62 -17.86
N THR A 13 3.68 -11.71 -18.60
CA THR A 13 5.01 -11.19 -18.24
C THR A 13 4.98 -10.46 -16.91
N LEU A 14 3.98 -9.62 -16.65
CA LEU A 14 3.89 -8.88 -15.39
C LEU A 14 3.74 -9.80 -14.18
N ILE A 15 2.91 -10.85 -14.28
CA ILE A 15 2.70 -11.81 -13.20
C ILE A 15 3.93 -12.70 -13.02
N GLU A 16 4.47 -13.25 -14.11
CA GLU A 16 5.61 -14.16 -14.09
C GLU A 16 6.92 -13.48 -13.64
N GLN A 17 7.16 -12.23 -14.07
CA GLN A 17 8.34 -11.46 -13.68
C GLN A 17 8.20 -10.77 -12.32
N SER A 18 7.06 -10.93 -11.64
CA SER A 18 6.85 -10.42 -10.28
C SER A 18 6.92 -11.57 -9.28
N ALA A 19 8.12 -11.90 -8.82
CA ALA A 19 8.35 -12.99 -7.87
C ALA A 19 7.57 -12.84 -6.55
N THR A 20 7.27 -11.60 -6.15
CA THR A 20 6.52 -11.28 -4.93
C THR A 20 5.30 -10.42 -5.28
N ASN A 21 4.12 -10.82 -4.80
CA ASN A 21 2.89 -10.03 -4.93
C ASN A 21 2.32 -9.67 -3.56
N ILE A 22 1.80 -8.44 -3.44
CA ILE A 22 1.08 -7.97 -2.25
C ILE A 22 -0.39 -7.80 -2.62
N HIS A 23 -1.26 -8.59 -1.99
CA HIS A 23 -2.70 -8.53 -2.19
C HIS A 23 -3.39 -7.92 -0.98
N PHE A 24 -4.05 -6.80 -1.18
CA PHE A 24 -4.90 -6.16 -0.18
C PHE A 24 -6.30 -6.78 -0.17
N PRO A 25 -7.02 -6.72 0.96
CA PRO A 25 -8.40 -7.17 1.04
C PRO A 25 -9.27 -6.49 -0.02
N ASN A 26 -10.07 -7.29 -0.71
CA ASN A 26 -10.93 -6.85 -1.78
C ASN A 26 -12.24 -7.65 -1.75
N PRO A 27 -13.33 -7.08 -1.18
CA PRO A 27 -14.66 -7.73 -1.15
C PRO A 27 -15.23 -8.08 -2.52
N ARG A 28 -14.72 -7.42 -3.57
CA ARG A 28 -15.10 -7.64 -4.97
C ARG A 28 -14.16 -8.60 -5.70
N ALA A 29 -13.31 -9.34 -4.99
CA ALA A 29 -12.39 -10.30 -5.60
C ALA A 29 -13.14 -11.42 -6.34
N ASP A 30 -12.70 -11.67 -7.57
CA ASP A 30 -13.16 -12.75 -8.45
C ASP A 30 -12.11 -13.87 -8.56
N GLU A 31 -12.58 -15.09 -8.73
CA GLU A 31 -11.70 -16.27 -8.80
C GLU A 31 -10.85 -16.31 -10.07
N GLU A 32 -11.36 -15.81 -11.19
CA GLU A 32 -10.63 -15.78 -12.46
C GLU A 32 -9.33 -14.98 -12.31
N SER A 33 -9.40 -13.75 -11.78
CA SER A 33 -8.21 -12.94 -11.58
C SER A 33 -7.31 -13.55 -10.51
N TYR A 34 -7.84 -13.81 -9.32
CA TYR A 34 -6.99 -14.11 -8.16
C TYR A 34 -6.50 -15.56 -8.12
N ILE A 35 -7.33 -16.55 -8.49
CA ILE A 35 -6.95 -17.96 -8.47
C ILE A 35 -6.33 -18.35 -9.82
N LYS A 36 -7.03 -18.09 -10.94
CA LYS A 36 -6.57 -18.58 -12.25
C LYS A 36 -5.37 -17.82 -12.80
N ARG A 37 -5.26 -16.51 -12.56
CA ARG A 37 -4.15 -15.69 -13.06
C ARG A 37 -3.04 -15.48 -12.04
N PHE A 38 -3.39 -15.05 -10.83
CA PHE A 38 -2.40 -14.83 -9.76
C PHE A 38 -2.01 -16.09 -8.98
N GLY A 39 -2.63 -17.25 -9.28
CA GLY A 39 -2.24 -18.52 -8.68
C GLY A 39 -2.51 -18.63 -7.18
N LEU A 40 -3.42 -17.81 -6.64
CA LEU A 40 -3.78 -17.92 -5.23
C LEU A 40 -4.53 -19.23 -4.97
N THR A 41 -4.24 -19.85 -3.85
CA THR A 41 -5.04 -20.94 -3.30
C THR A 41 -6.43 -20.44 -2.88
N VAL A 42 -7.37 -21.36 -2.74
CA VAL A 42 -8.72 -21.05 -2.24
C VAL A 42 -8.68 -20.39 -0.84
N LYS A 43 -7.74 -20.80 0.01
CA LYS A 43 -7.58 -20.23 1.37
C LYS A 43 -7.10 -18.78 1.31
N GLU A 44 -6.11 -18.50 0.47
CA GLU A 44 -5.59 -17.13 0.25
C GLU A 44 -6.66 -16.24 -0.37
N PHE A 45 -7.38 -16.72 -1.39
CA PHE A 45 -8.50 -16.01 -1.99
C PHE A 45 -9.58 -15.66 -0.96
N ASN A 46 -9.97 -16.64 -0.12
CA ASN A 46 -10.96 -16.42 0.93
C ASN A 46 -10.49 -15.39 1.96
N PHE A 47 -9.20 -15.36 2.30
CA PHE A 47 -8.64 -14.29 3.13
C PHE A 47 -8.81 -12.92 2.44
N ILE A 48 -8.44 -12.79 1.18
CA ILE A 48 -8.55 -11.53 0.44
C ILE A 48 -10.00 -11.05 0.33
N LYS A 49 -10.95 -11.96 0.06
CA LYS A 49 -12.34 -11.61 -0.17
C LYS A 49 -13.09 -11.25 1.12
N ASN A 50 -12.82 -11.94 2.21
CA ASN A 50 -13.61 -11.85 3.44
C ASN A 50 -12.97 -10.98 4.52
N THR A 51 -11.71 -10.58 4.37
CA THR A 51 -11.05 -9.72 5.36
C THR A 51 -11.52 -8.28 5.22
N PRO A 52 -11.95 -7.62 6.33
CA PRO A 52 -12.30 -6.21 6.28
C PRO A 52 -11.07 -5.31 6.04
N PRO A 53 -11.12 -4.34 5.09
CA PRO A 53 -9.98 -3.47 4.77
C PRO A 53 -9.41 -2.68 5.96
N GLU A 54 -10.26 -2.31 6.93
CA GLU A 54 -9.88 -1.56 8.13
C GLU A 54 -8.90 -2.29 9.04
N LYS A 55 -8.76 -3.62 8.89
CA LYS A 55 -7.77 -4.41 9.63
C LYS A 55 -6.32 -4.13 9.22
N ARG A 56 -6.10 -3.45 8.08
CA ARG A 56 -4.77 -3.11 7.55
C ARG A 56 -3.85 -4.32 7.39
N THR A 57 -4.45 -5.46 7.08
CA THR A 57 -3.74 -6.72 6.78
C THR A 57 -3.67 -6.94 5.29
N PHE A 58 -2.65 -7.65 4.81
CA PHE A 58 -2.48 -8.01 3.41
C PHE A 58 -1.75 -9.35 3.30
N LEU A 59 -1.95 -10.02 2.17
CA LEU A 59 -1.24 -11.25 1.82
C LEU A 59 0.02 -10.89 1.04
N VAL A 60 1.15 -11.43 1.44
CA VAL A 60 2.39 -11.45 0.64
C VAL A 60 2.53 -12.85 0.07
N LYS A 61 2.51 -12.98 -1.26
CA LYS A 61 2.74 -14.22 -2.00
C LYS A 61 4.15 -14.18 -2.58
N HIS A 62 4.96 -15.22 -2.36
CA HIS A 62 6.26 -15.38 -2.98
C HIS A 62 6.40 -16.80 -3.54
N GLY A 63 6.35 -16.95 -4.86
CA GLY A 63 6.31 -18.28 -5.48
C GLY A 63 5.17 -19.13 -4.93
N ASN A 64 5.48 -20.23 -4.25
CA ASN A 64 4.49 -21.12 -3.61
C ASN A 64 4.19 -20.76 -2.15
N ASP A 65 4.98 -19.90 -1.52
CA ASP A 65 4.79 -19.49 -0.13
C ASP A 65 3.89 -18.27 0.00
N SER A 66 3.31 -18.11 1.19
CA SER A 66 2.61 -16.88 1.54
C SER A 66 2.58 -16.60 3.03
N VAL A 67 2.51 -15.31 3.36
CA VAL A 67 2.33 -14.82 4.72
C VAL A 67 1.26 -13.74 4.75
N ILE A 68 0.49 -13.70 5.84
CA ILE A 68 -0.41 -12.59 6.14
C ILE A 68 0.34 -11.64 7.04
N ALA A 69 0.52 -10.40 6.58
CA ALA A 69 1.14 -9.34 7.36
C ALA A 69 0.10 -8.28 7.74
N ARG A 70 0.42 -7.52 8.80
CA ARG A 70 -0.35 -6.35 9.22
C ARG A 70 0.57 -5.14 9.23
N LEU A 71 0.12 -4.04 8.62
CA LEU A 71 0.81 -2.76 8.74
C LEU A 71 0.27 -2.03 9.98
N ASP A 72 1.10 -1.98 11.02
CA ASP A 72 0.82 -1.19 12.22
C ASP A 72 1.73 0.03 12.25
N LEU A 73 1.13 1.22 12.10
CA LEU A 73 1.80 2.51 12.17
C LEU A 73 1.37 3.30 13.42
N SER A 74 0.75 2.63 14.41
CA SER A 74 0.26 3.29 15.63
C SER A 74 1.36 3.99 16.43
N SER A 75 2.62 3.53 16.32
CA SER A 75 3.78 4.12 16.97
C SER A 75 4.44 5.27 16.18
N MET A 76 3.92 5.62 14.99
CA MET A 76 4.49 6.66 14.12
C MET A 76 3.41 7.60 13.54
N PRO A 77 2.56 8.21 14.40
CA PRO A 77 1.41 9.01 13.96
C PRO A 77 1.79 10.27 13.17
N ASP A 78 2.94 10.83 13.48
CA ASP A 78 3.62 11.93 12.81
C ASP A 78 4.01 11.57 11.36
N MET A 79 4.64 10.41 11.16
CA MET A 79 5.10 9.93 9.86
C MET A 79 3.94 9.52 8.94
N VAL A 80 2.79 9.13 9.51
CA VAL A 80 1.58 8.81 8.73
C VAL A 80 1.16 10.00 7.86
N LYS A 81 1.38 11.23 8.33
CA LYS A 81 1.07 12.45 7.56
C LYS A 81 1.95 12.59 6.31
N VAL A 82 3.24 12.25 6.42
CA VAL A 82 4.20 12.20 5.31
C VAL A 82 3.81 11.17 4.26
N LEU A 83 3.30 10.02 4.71
CA LEU A 83 2.81 8.96 3.84
C LEU A 83 1.42 9.25 3.24
N SER A 84 0.78 10.37 3.61
CA SER A 84 -0.58 10.71 3.19
C SER A 84 -0.61 11.65 1.97
N GLY A 85 -1.14 11.18 0.85
CA GLY A 85 -1.37 11.98 -0.37
C GLY A 85 -2.74 12.68 -0.44
N ARG A 86 -3.31 13.12 0.69
CA ARG A 86 -4.59 13.85 0.69
C ARG A 86 -4.36 15.28 0.20
N LYS A 87 -5.33 15.88 -0.50
CA LYS A 87 -5.24 17.27 -0.98
C LYS A 87 -4.75 18.24 0.11
N LYS A 88 -5.35 18.16 1.30
CA LYS A 88 -4.96 18.99 2.45
C LYS A 88 -3.50 18.81 2.88
N THR A 89 -3.00 17.57 2.94
CA THR A 89 -1.59 17.32 3.36
C THR A 89 -0.59 17.75 2.29
N ILE A 90 -0.97 17.63 1.02
CA ILE A 90 -0.17 18.13 -0.11
C ILE A 90 -0.10 19.66 -0.10
N GLU A 91 -1.22 20.35 0.09
CA GLU A 91 -1.28 21.81 0.15
C GLU A 91 -0.48 22.38 1.33
N GLU A 92 -0.58 21.75 2.50
CA GLU A 92 0.22 22.12 3.66
C GLU A 92 1.73 21.93 3.43
N CYS A 93 2.13 20.80 2.84
CA CYS A 93 3.53 20.54 2.47
C CYS A 93 4.04 21.58 1.47
N ALA A 94 3.24 21.91 0.45
CA ALA A 94 3.60 22.93 -0.54
C ALA A 94 3.80 24.31 0.08
N ALA A 95 2.91 24.73 0.99
CA ALA A 95 3.04 26.01 1.69
C ALA A 95 4.30 26.09 2.56
N LEU A 96 4.66 24.98 3.23
CA LEU A 96 5.89 24.94 4.02
C LEU A 96 7.14 24.98 3.15
N ARG A 97 7.13 24.32 1.99
CA ARG A 97 8.23 24.41 1.00
C ARG A 97 8.40 25.80 0.42
N GLU A 98 7.31 26.52 0.16
CA GLU A 98 7.36 27.92 -0.27
C GLU A 98 8.02 28.82 0.80
N LYS A 99 7.73 28.55 2.07
CA LYS A 99 8.23 29.35 3.19
C LYS A 99 9.68 29.04 3.60
N TYR A 100 10.07 27.77 3.55
CA TYR A 100 11.34 27.29 4.13
C TYR A 100 12.29 26.67 3.10
N GLY A 101 11.92 26.66 1.82
CA GLY A 101 12.67 26.03 0.74
C GLY A 101 12.31 24.55 0.55
N ASP A 102 12.86 23.95 -0.51
CA ASP A 102 12.51 22.59 -0.91
C ASP A 102 13.14 21.50 -0.03
N GLU A 103 14.27 21.80 0.62
CA GLU A 103 15.01 20.85 1.44
C GLU A 103 14.18 20.39 2.66
N PRO A 104 13.89 19.08 2.82
CA PRO A 104 13.05 18.56 3.90
C PRO A 104 13.52 18.94 5.30
N GLU A 105 14.83 19.08 5.51
CA GLU A 105 15.43 19.49 6.78
C GLU A 105 14.86 20.83 7.29
N ASN A 106 14.40 21.71 6.38
CA ASN A 106 13.92 23.04 6.72
C ASN A 106 12.44 23.06 7.16
N TRP A 107 11.62 22.08 6.74
CA TRP A 107 10.17 22.12 6.92
C TRP A 107 9.53 20.85 7.49
N LEU A 108 10.21 19.71 7.44
CA LEU A 108 9.64 18.41 7.80
C LEU A 108 9.24 18.35 9.29
N ALA A 109 10.05 18.93 10.18
CA ALA A 109 9.74 18.98 11.61
C ALA A 109 8.44 19.78 11.87
N GLU A 110 8.25 20.91 11.17
CA GLU A 110 7.04 21.72 11.29
C GLU A 110 5.82 21.00 10.69
N PHE A 111 6.01 20.31 9.57
CA PHE A 111 4.97 19.49 8.95
C PHE A 111 4.52 18.33 9.85
N CYS A 112 5.45 17.66 10.52
CA CYS A 112 5.18 16.50 11.38
C CYS A 112 4.83 16.88 12.82
N GLY A 113 4.99 18.15 13.21
CA GLY A 113 4.81 18.60 14.59
C GLY A 113 5.89 18.07 15.54
N TRP A 114 7.08 17.77 15.02
CA TRP A 114 8.23 17.39 15.83
C TRP A 114 8.72 18.59 16.62
N GLU A 115 9.13 18.36 17.86
CA GLU A 115 9.87 19.38 18.60
C GLU A 115 11.12 19.73 17.78
N LYS A 116 11.28 21.02 17.46
CA LYS A 116 12.54 21.50 16.88
C LYS A 116 13.60 21.29 17.96
N GLY A 117 14.47 20.29 17.77
CA GLY A 117 15.61 20.07 18.66
C GLY A 117 16.35 21.40 18.85
N GLN A 118 16.62 21.76 20.11
CA GLN A 118 17.44 22.92 20.45
C GLN A 118 18.84 22.82 19.86
#